data_AF-A0A6J4XFF0-F1
#
_entry.id   AF-A0A6J4XFF0-F1
#
_cell.length_a   1.000
_cell.length_b   1.000
_cell.length_c   1.000
_cell.angle_alpha   90.00
_cell.angle_beta   90.00
_cell.angle_gamma   90.00
#
_symmetry.space_group_name_H-M   'P 1'
#
loop_
_entity.id
_entity.type
_entity.pdbx_description
1 polymer ?
#
loop_
_entity_poly.entity_id
_entity_poly.type
_entity_poly.pdbx_seq_one_letter_code
_entity_poly.pdbx_strand_id
1 'polypeptide(L)'
;MPSDSHSDIGSQHNHKPILGSALPSRVKLFRRLALVLFLVSVSIFFFSAQAFADLSQGLVAYYPFNGNADDESGNGNHGVVNGATVTEDRFGNLGSAYEFDGVSSYIEIADNTALRISGTDFTLSAEVLVKSYNSSYQSALLVKRGTGLEDGWFWSLLGLASESEDANPGNLF
;
A
#
# COMPACT_ATOMS: atom_id res chain seq x y z
N MET A 1 -44.00 71.23 -70.70
CA MET A 1 -43.06 72.20 -70.11
C MET A 1 -42.65 71.70 -68.73
N PRO A 2 -41.39 71.92 -68.31
CA PRO A 2 -40.59 70.97 -67.53
C PRO A 2 -40.35 71.40 -66.07
N SER A 3 -39.94 70.45 -65.22
CA SER A 3 -39.01 70.57 -64.07
C SER A 3 -39.18 69.30 -63.20
N ASP A 4 -38.20 68.76 -62.47
CA ASP A 4 -36.76 68.97 -62.39
C ASP A 4 -36.17 67.73 -61.68
N SER A 5 -34.88 67.55 -61.90
CA SER A 5 -33.97 66.55 -61.35
C SER A 5 -33.91 66.46 -59.82
N HIS A 6 -33.65 65.27 -59.27
CA HIS A 6 -32.67 65.17 -58.18
C HIS A 6 -31.97 63.80 -58.09
N SER A 7 -30.65 63.88 -57.93
CA SER A 7 -29.63 62.83 -57.84
C SER A 7 -29.36 62.39 -56.39
N ASP A 8 -28.94 61.14 -56.16
CA ASP A 8 -28.04 60.79 -55.04
C ASP A 8 -27.46 59.37 -55.25
N ILE A 9 -26.21 59.20 -55.71
CA ILE A 9 -24.95 59.07 -54.94
C ILE A 9 -24.96 57.98 -53.85
N GLY A 10 -24.48 56.79 -54.25
CA GLY A 10 -23.50 55.95 -53.56
C GLY A 10 -23.73 55.48 -52.11
N SER A 11 -23.76 54.16 -51.90
CA SER A 11 -23.34 53.58 -50.61
C SER A 11 -22.68 52.22 -50.78
N GLN A 12 -21.40 52.17 -50.39
CA GLN A 12 -20.53 50.99 -50.34
C GLN A 12 -21.08 49.95 -49.35
N HIS A 13 -21.42 48.75 -49.85
CA HIS A 13 -21.80 47.62 -49.01
C HIS A 13 -20.57 46.98 -48.37
N ASN A 14 -20.23 47.45 -47.17
CA ASN A 14 -19.33 46.74 -46.26
C ASN A 14 -19.99 45.43 -45.80
N HIS A 15 -19.51 44.28 -46.29
CA HIS A 15 -19.89 42.97 -45.78
C HIS A 15 -19.43 42.83 -44.32
N LYS A 16 -20.37 42.90 -43.38
CA LYS A 16 -20.13 42.58 -41.97
C LYS A 16 -19.71 41.10 -41.83
N PRO A 17 -18.70 40.78 -41.00
CA PRO A 17 -18.32 39.40 -40.73
C PRO A 17 -19.46 38.67 -40.00
N ILE A 18 -19.74 37.44 -40.45
CA ILE A 18 -20.78 36.57 -39.88
C ILE A 18 -20.27 36.08 -38.52
N LEU A 19 -20.50 36.89 -37.49
CA LEU A 19 -20.20 36.52 -36.11
C LEU A 19 -21.09 35.32 -35.74
N GLY A 20 -20.45 34.21 -35.36
CA GLY A 20 -21.07 32.90 -35.15
C GLY A 20 -22.42 32.98 -34.44
N SER A 21 -23.45 32.44 -35.10
CA SER A 21 -24.81 32.42 -34.55
C SER A 21 -24.83 31.64 -33.24
N ALA A 22 -25.41 32.24 -32.20
CA ALA A 22 -25.57 31.59 -30.92
C ALA A 22 -26.38 30.30 -31.10
N LEU A 23 -25.83 29.17 -30.63
CA LEU A 23 -26.53 27.89 -30.68
C LEU A 23 -27.90 27.98 -29.99
N PRO A 24 -28.94 27.35 -30.55
CA PRO A 24 -30.29 27.38 -29.98
C PRO A 24 -30.28 26.76 -28.57
N SER A 25 -31.13 27.27 -27.69
CA SER A 25 -31.15 26.93 -26.26
C SER A 25 -31.29 25.43 -25.99
N ARG A 26 -31.98 24.70 -26.86
CA ARG A 26 -32.13 23.23 -26.78
C ARG A 26 -30.82 22.49 -26.98
N VAL A 27 -29.93 22.99 -27.84
CA VAL A 27 -28.60 22.42 -28.10
C VAL A 27 -27.63 22.71 -26.96
N LYS A 28 -27.71 23.91 -26.36
CA LYS A 28 -26.92 24.26 -25.16
C LYS A 28 -27.31 23.41 -23.96
N LEU A 29 -28.61 23.15 -23.77
CA LEU A 29 -29.11 22.29 -22.70
C LEU A 29 -28.67 20.84 -22.89
N PHE A 30 -28.80 20.29 -24.10
CA PHE A 30 -28.35 18.94 -24.42
C PHE A 30 -26.84 18.77 -24.20
N ARG A 31 -26.02 19.75 -24.61
CA ARG A 31 -24.56 19.72 -24.40
C ARG A 31 -24.17 19.79 -22.92
N ARG A 32 -24.91 20.54 -22.10
CA ARG A 32 -24.72 20.56 -20.64
C ARG A 32 -25.09 19.23 -20.00
N LEU A 33 -26.21 18.62 -20.41
CA LEU A 33 -26.64 17.32 -19.89
C LEU A 33 -25.68 16.20 -20.28
N ALA A 34 -25.24 16.16 -21.54
CA ALA A 34 -24.27 15.17 -22.02
C ALA A 34 -22.92 15.27 -21.30
N LEU A 35 -22.45 16.50 -21.01
CA LEU A 35 -21.22 16.71 -20.23
C LEU A 35 -21.37 16.24 -18.78
N VAL A 36 -22.50 16.54 -18.12
CA VAL A 36 -22.76 16.07 -16.75
C VAL A 36 -22.83 14.55 -16.69
N LEU A 37 -23.51 13.90 -17.63
CA LEU A 37 -23.58 12.43 -17.69
C LEU A 37 -22.21 11.81 -17.98
N PHE A 38 -21.38 12.45 -18.82
CA PHE A 38 -20.00 12.02 -19.06
C PHE A 38 -19.14 12.16 -17.79
N LEU A 39 -19.22 13.29 -17.08
CA LEU A 39 -18.48 13.51 -15.84
C LEU A 39 -18.94 12.58 -14.71
N VAL A 40 -20.24 12.29 -14.62
CA VAL A 40 -20.79 11.32 -13.66
C VAL A 40 -20.33 9.90 -14.00
N SER A 41 -20.35 9.50 -15.28
CA SER A 41 -19.83 8.20 -15.75
C SER A 41 -18.35 8.03 -15.44
N VAL A 42 -17.52 9.05 -15.74
CA VAL A 42 -16.09 9.07 -15.40
C VAL A 42 -15.89 8.94 -13.88
N SER A 43 -16.66 9.68 -13.08
CA SER A 43 -16.57 9.63 -11.61
C SER A 43 -16.95 8.26 -11.04
N ILE A 44 -17.98 7.60 -11.59
CA ILE A 44 -18.39 6.25 -11.19
C ILE A 44 -17.32 5.21 -11.57
N PHE A 45 -16.65 5.38 -12.72
CA PHE A 45 -15.58 4.48 -13.18
C PHE A 45 -14.28 4.65 -12.38
N PHE A 46 -14.00 5.84 -11.86
CA PHE A 46 -12.87 6.07 -10.95
C PHE A 46 -13.15 5.62 -9.50
N PHE A 47 -14.42 5.57 -9.07
CA PHE A 47 -14.81 5.14 -7.72
C PHE A 47 -15.00 3.61 -7.60
N SER A 48 -15.22 2.90 -8.70
CA SER A 48 -15.60 1.48 -8.69
C SER A 48 -14.44 0.47 -8.52
N ALA A 49 -13.20 0.89 -8.23
CA ALA A 49 -12.06 -0.03 -8.17
C ALA A 49 -11.01 0.25 -7.07
N GLN A 50 -11.42 0.74 -5.90
CA GLN A 50 -10.61 0.54 -4.68
C GLN A 50 -11.13 -0.69 -3.93
N ALA A 51 -10.68 -1.88 -4.33
CA ALA A 51 -10.75 -3.03 -3.46
C ALA A 51 -9.58 -2.94 -2.46
N PHE A 52 -9.86 -2.48 -1.25
CA PHE A 52 -8.91 -2.67 -0.15
C PHE A 52 -9.02 -4.12 0.29
N ALA A 53 -7.91 -4.85 0.30
CA ALA A 53 -7.85 -6.13 0.97
C ALA A 53 -8.12 -5.88 2.46
N ASP A 54 -9.19 -6.47 3.00
CA ASP A 54 -9.43 -6.46 4.43
C ASP A 54 -8.39 -7.38 5.08
N LEU A 55 -7.36 -6.76 5.68
CA LEU A 55 -6.28 -7.48 6.33
C LEU A 55 -6.75 -8.28 7.54
N SER A 56 -7.97 -8.04 8.07
CA SER A 56 -8.54 -8.87 9.13
C SER A 56 -8.94 -10.26 8.63
N GLN A 57 -9.27 -10.40 7.33
CA GLN A 57 -9.63 -11.67 6.73
C GLN A 57 -8.36 -12.49 6.48
N GLY A 58 -8.09 -13.45 7.37
CA GLY A 58 -6.89 -14.30 7.31
C GLY A 58 -5.74 -13.80 8.19
N LEU A 59 -5.95 -12.77 9.03
CA LEU A 59 -4.96 -12.36 10.02
C LEU A 59 -4.80 -13.46 11.08
N VAL A 60 -3.58 -13.97 11.22
CA VAL A 60 -3.27 -15.02 12.21
C VAL A 60 -2.71 -14.41 13.50
N ALA A 61 -1.88 -13.37 13.39
CA ALA A 61 -1.33 -12.66 14.53
C ALA A 61 -0.97 -11.22 14.16
N TYR A 62 -1.06 -10.30 15.11
CA TYR A 62 -0.67 -8.90 14.94
C TYR A 62 -0.08 -8.34 16.24
N TYR A 63 1.19 -7.95 16.19
CA TYR A 63 1.93 -7.42 17.34
C TYR A 63 2.30 -5.95 17.08
N PRO A 64 1.49 -4.99 17.56
CA PRO A 64 1.79 -3.57 17.39
C PRO A 64 2.90 -3.07 18.33
N PHE A 65 3.35 -3.91 19.26
CA PHE A 65 4.37 -3.60 20.27
C PHE A 65 4.10 -2.33 21.08
N ASN A 66 2.83 -2.05 21.41
CA ASN A 66 2.35 -0.88 22.18
C ASN A 66 2.66 -0.97 23.70
N GLY A 67 3.85 -1.43 24.05
CA GLY A 67 4.35 -1.59 25.42
C GLY A 67 4.38 -3.04 25.91
N ASN A 68 3.86 -3.98 25.13
CA ASN A 68 3.87 -5.42 25.40
C ASN A 68 4.07 -6.22 24.10
N ALA A 69 4.11 -7.55 24.20
CA ALA A 69 4.16 -8.47 23.08
C ALA A 69 2.80 -9.17 22.85
N ASP A 70 1.69 -8.51 23.16
CA ASP A 70 0.37 -9.11 23.05
C ASP A 70 -0.09 -9.14 21.57
N ASP A 71 -0.75 -10.24 21.20
CA ASP A 71 -1.43 -10.38 19.92
C ASP A 71 -2.77 -9.64 19.93
N GLU A 72 -2.86 -8.58 19.13
CA GLU A 72 -4.02 -7.71 18.95
C GLU A 72 -4.88 -8.13 17.73
N SER A 73 -4.59 -9.28 17.10
CA SER A 73 -5.46 -9.85 16.08
C SER A 73 -6.76 -10.43 16.65
N GLY A 74 -6.79 -10.69 17.95
CA GLY A 74 -7.91 -11.38 18.63
C GLY A 74 -7.79 -12.90 18.64
N ASN A 75 -6.71 -13.48 18.12
CA ASN A 75 -6.50 -14.93 18.07
C ASN A 75 -5.77 -15.52 19.29
N GLY A 76 -5.34 -14.66 20.22
CA GLY A 76 -4.77 -15.08 21.51
C GLY A 76 -3.35 -15.64 21.40
N ASN A 77 -2.61 -15.32 20.34
CA ASN A 77 -1.24 -15.76 20.16
C ASN A 77 -0.23 -14.85 20.89
N HIS A 78 -0.49 -14.51 22.17
CA HIS A 78 0.36 -13.57 22.91
C HIS A 78 1.81 -14.05 23.04
N GLY A 79 2.76 -13.13 22.91
CA GLY A 79 4.18 -13.38 23.06
C GLY A 79 4.66 -13.24 24.51
N VAL A 80 5.66 -14.03 24.88
CA VAL A 80 6.42 -13.92 26.13
C VAL A 80 7.79 -13.35 25.82
N VAL A 81 8.09 -12.20 26.42
CA VAL A 81 9.36 -11.51 26.22
C VAL A 81 10.46 -12.14 27.07
N ASN A 82 11.53 -12.59 26.42
CA ASN A 82 12.72 -13.14 27.07
C ASN A 82 13.92 -12.25 26.76
N GLY A 83 14.28 -11.37 27.70
CA GLY A 83 15.48 -10.53 27.63
C GLY A 83 15.43 -9.34 26.67
N ALA A 84 14.49 -9.30 25.71
CA ALA A 84 14.33 -8.15 24.82
C ALA A 84 13.78 -6.94 25.60
N THR A 85 14.20 -5.73 25.21
CA THR A 85 13.83 -4.49 25.90
C THR A 85 12.92 -3.63 25.06
N VAL A 86 11.86 -3.09 25.68
CA VAL A 86 10.96 -2.12 25.03
C VAL A 86 11.74 -0.86 24.64
N THR A 87 11.50 -0.35 23.43
CA THR A 87 12.23 0.80 22.86
C THR A 87 11.32 1.69 22.00
N GLU A 88 11.89 2.72 21.38
CA GLU A 88 11.21 3.62 20.45
C GLU A 88 11.06 2.99 19.05
N ASP A 89 9.93 3.24 18.38
CA ASP A 89 9.76 2.87 16.97
C ASP A 89 10.53 3.83 16.02
N ARG A 90 10.38 3.61 14.70
CA ARG A 90 11.03 4.43 13.66
C ARG A 90 10.59 5.90 13.64
N PHE A 91 9.51 6.25 14.35
CA PHE A 91 9.00 7.61 14.47
C PHE A 91 9.33 8.26 15.82
N GLY A 92 10.08 7.56 16.68
CA GLY A 92 10.42 8.03 18.03
C GLY A 92 9.30 7.82 19.05
N ASN A 93 8.29 6.98 18.75
CA ASN A 93 7.25 6.68 19.72
C ASN A 93 7.79 5.69 20.75
N LEU A 94 7.88 6.11 22.01
CA LEU A 94 8.29 5.27 23.13
C LEU A 94 7.34 4.10 23.33
N GLY A 95 7.90 2.91 23.50
CA GLY A 95 7.11 1.72 23.80
C GLY A 95 6.33 1.19 22.62
N SER A 96 6.89 1.31 21.42
CA SER A 96 6.28 0.89 20.15
C SER A 96 7.16 -0.12 19.39
N ALA A 97 8.23 -0.63 20.01
CA ALA A 97 9.14 -1.62 19.43
C ALA A 97 9.92 -2.39 20.51
N TYR A 98 10.59 -3.47 20.10
CA TYR A 98 11.54 -4.22 20.92
C TYR A 98 12.96 -4.17 20.34
N GLU A 99 13.93 -3.99 21.23
CA GLU A 99 15.36 -4.14 20.94
C GLU A 99 15.86 -5.50 21.44
N PHE A 100 16.63 -6.16 20.57
CA PHE A 100 17.23 -7.47 20.80
C PHE A 100 18.75 -7.32 20.92
N ASP A 101 19.33 -8.06 21.86
CA ASP A 101 20.77 -8.07 22.16
C ASP A 101 21.65 -8.74 21.09
N GLY A 102 21.03 -9.47 20.15
CA GLY A 102 21.72 -10.25 19.11
C GLY A 102 22.42 -11.52 19.63
N VAL A 103 22.18 -11.92 20.88
CA VAL A 103 22.84 -13.07 21.52
C VAL A 103 21.83 -14.08 22.07
N SER A 104 20.89 -13.63 22.89
CA SER A 104 20.03 -14.51 23.68
C SER A 104 18.60 -14.03 23.88
N SER A 105 18.30 -12.79 23.50
CA SER A 105 16.96 -12.23 23.59
C SER A 105 16.03 -12.71 22.47
N TYR A 106 14.77 -12.96 22.81
CA TYR A 106 13.72 -13.35 21.87
C TYR A 106 12.32 -13.08 22.45
N ILE A 107 11.31 -13.10 21.59
CA ILE A 107 9.90 -13.19 21.98
C ILE A 107 9.41 -14.58 21.59
N GLU A 108 8.88 -15.33 22.54
CA GLU A 108 8.35 -16.68 22.32
C GLU A 108 6.84 -16.64 22.22
N ILE A 109 6.29 -17.31 21.21
CA ILE A 109 4.84 -17.50 21.09
C ILE A 109 4.58 -18.98 21.28
N ALA A 110 3.69 -19.32 22.22
CA ALA A 110 3.33 -20.70 22.50
C ALA A 110 2.72 -21.37 21.25
N ASP A 111 2.93 -22.68 21.11
CA ASP A 111 2.37 -23.42 19.99
C ASP A 111 0.83 -23.34 20.00
N ASN A 112 0.28 -22.96 18.84
CA ASN A 112 -1.15 -22.88 18.58
C ASN A 112 -1.41 -23.47 17.20
N THR A 113 -2.50 -24.24 17.05
CA THR A 113 -2.93 -24.80 15.77
C THR A 113 -3.05 -23.72 14.68
N ALA A 114 -3.49 -22.51 15.01
CA ALA A 114 -3.57 -21.40 14.06
C ALA A 114 -2.20 -20.97 13.48
N LEU A 115 -1.11 -21.22 14.22
CA LEU A 115 0.27 -20.90 13.81
C LEU A 115 0.95 -22.07 13.09
N ARG A 116 0.29 -23.22 12.93
CA ARG A 116 0.80 -24.38 12.18
C ARG A 116 0.51 -24.24 10.70
N ILE A 117 1.13 -23.23 10.09
CA ILE A 117 0.92 -22.80 8.70
C ILE A 117 1.59 -23.71 7.64
N SER A 118 1.63 -25.02 7.87
CA SER A 118 2.17 -26.00 6.91
C SER A 118 1.18 -26.28 5.78
N GLY A 119 1.64 -26.29 4.53
CA GLY A 119 0.81 -26.66 3.38
C GLY A 119 -0.25 -25.61 3.01
N THR A 120 -0.06 -24.36 3.42
CA THR A 120 -0.88 -23.20 3.04
C THR A 120 0.02 -22.04 2.65
N ASP A 121 -0.52 -21.13 1.84
CA ASP A 121 0.13 -19.85 1.57
C ASP A 121 -0.03 -18.91 2.76
N PHE A 122 0.97 -18.07 2.99
CA PHE A 122 0.95 -17.04 4.03
C PHE A 122 1.80 -15.84 3.65
N THR A 123 1.55 -14.72 4.33
CA THR A 123 2.33 -13.49 4.20
C THR A 123 2.84 -13.08 5.57
N LEU A 124 4.07 -12.58 5.63
CA LEU A 124 4.65 -11.94 6.81
C LEU A 124 5.04 -10.50 6.45
N SER A 125 4.89 -9.59 7.40
CA SER A 125 5.43 -8.24 7.31
C SER A 125 5.93 -7.80 8.68
N ALA A 126 7.07 -7.11 8.70
CA ALA A 126 7.59 -6.48 9.90
C ALA A 126 8.46 -5.29 9.51
N GLU A 127 8.58 -4.33 10.43
CA GLU A 127 9.54 -3.24 10.32
C GLU A 127 10.72 -3.54 11.23
N VAL A 128 11.92 -3.56 10.65
CA VAL A 128 13.13 -3.98 11.36
C VAL A 128 14.21 -2.93 11.17
N LEU A 129 14.74 -2.42 12.29
CA LEU A 129 15.94 -1.61 12.31
C LEU A 129 17.14 -2.48 12.71
N VAL A 130 18.10 -2.63 11.81
CA VAL A 130 19.34 -3.37 12.08
C VAL A 130 20.36 -2.43 12.71
N LYS A 131 20.61 -2.55 14.01
CA LYS A 131 21.61 -1.74 14.73
C LYS A 131 23.04 -2.26 14.53
N SER A 132 23.21 -3.56 14.50
CA SER A 132 24.48 -4.24 14.26
C SER A 132 24.24 -5.45 13.37
N TYR A 133 25.23 -5.76 12.53
CA TYR A 133 25.13 -6.82 11.56
C TYR A 133 26.37 -7.71 11.59
N ASN A 134 26.17 -9.01 11.79
CA ASN A 134 27.25 -9.99 11.66
C ASN A 134 27.17 -10.63 10.29
N SER A 135 28.06 -10.26 9.38
CA SER A 135 28.07 -10.79 8.01
C SER A 135 28.45 -12.28 7.93
N SER A 136 28.97 -12.88 9.00
CA SER A 136 29.33 -14.30 9.05
C SER A 136 28.15 -15.23 9.39
N TYR A 137 27.03 -14.71 9.86
CA TYR A 137 25.85 -15.50 10.23
C TYR A 137 24.58 -14.89 9.65
N GLN A 138 23.54 -15.72 9.49
CA GLN A 138 22.21 -15.22 9.18
C GLN A 138 21.56 -14.68 10.45
N SER A 139 20.89 -13.53 10.34
CA SER A 139 20.13 -12.94 11.45
C SER A 139 18.67 -13.34 11.32
N ALA A 140 18.24 -14.34 12.09
CA ALA A 140 16.84 -14.75 12.13
C ALA A 140 15.97 -13.64 12.73
N LEU A 141 14.92 -13.26 12.01
CA LEU A 141 13.87 -12.33 12.46
C LEU A 141 12.71 -13.10 13.07
N LEU A 142 12.36 -14.25 12.49
CA LEU A 142 11.31 -15.13 12.96
C LEU A 142 11.71 -16.59 12.72
N VAL A 143 11.44 -17.46 13.69
CA VAL A 143 11.70 -18.89 13.59
C VAL A 143 10.43 -19.65 13.95
N LYS A 144 9.96 -20.51 13.06
CA LYS A 144 8.91 -21.48 13.34
C LYS A 144 9.51 -22.87 13.38
N ARG A 145 9.46 -23.51 14.53
CA ARG A 145 9.81 -24.93 14.68
C ARG A 145 8.65 -25.83 14.25
N GLY A 146 8.98 -26.91 13.55
CA GLY A 146 8.10 -28.03 13.24
C GLY A 146 8.10 -29.07 14.35
N THR A 147 7.54 -30.25 14.07
CA THR A 147 7.39 -31.33 15.06
C THR A 147 8.59 -32.29 15.11
N GLY A 148 9.41 -32.34 14.06
CA GLY A 148 10.66 -33.09 14.03
C GLY A 148 11.85 -32.32 14.60
N LEU A 149 12.91 -33.06 14.92
CA LEU A 149 14.23 -32.48 15.14
C LEU A 149 14.68 -31.92 13.78
N GLU A 150 14.78 -30.60 13.65
CA GLU A 150 15.16 -29.88 12.42
C GLU A 150 14.02 -29.54 11.43
N ASP A 151 12.77 -29.80 11.76
CA ASP A 151 11.65 -29.29 10.95
C ASP A 151 11.36 -27.82 11.28
N GLY A 152 10.97 -27.03 10.28
CA GLY A 152 10.56 -25.65 10.48
C GLY A 152 10.92 -24.73 9.34
N TRP A 153 10.75 -23.43 9.56
CA TRP A 153 11.24 -22.39 8.67
C TRP A 153 11.69 -21.18 9.48
N PHE A 154 12.52 -20.35 8.88
CA PHE A 154 12.90 -19.07 9.44
C PHE A 154 12.82 -17.98 8.37
N TRP A 155 12.54 -16.76 8.81
CA TRP A 155 12.67 -15.55 8.00
C TRP A 155 13.85 -14.76 8.54
N SER A 156 14.83 -14.45 7.70
CA SER A 156 16.11 -13.87 8.11
C SER A 156 16.61 -12.79 7.17
N LEU A 157 17.56 -11.99 7.65
CA LEU A 157 18.43 -11.14 6.84
C LEU A 157 19.71 -11.91 6.47
N LEU A 158 20.10 -11.90 5.19
CA LEU A 158 21.20 -12.70 4.64
C LEU A 158 22.57 -12.05 4.79
N GLY A 159 23.48 -12.69 5.54
CA GLY A 159 24.89 -12.29 5.66
C GLY A 159 25.60 -12.45 4.32
N LEU A 160 25.77 -11.36 3.56
CA LEU A 160 26.62 -11.39 2.35
C LEU A 160 28.09 -11.40 2.79
N ALA A 161 28.62 -12.59 3.04
CA ALA A 161 30.05 -12.85 3.09
C ALA A 161 30.42 -14.09 2.27
N SER A 162 29.98 -14.16 1.01
CA SER A 162 30.78 -14.82 -0.02
C SER A 162 30.55 -14.16 -1.38
N GLU A 163 31.61 -13.64 -1.98
CA GLU A 163 31.64 -13.28 -3.41
C GLU A 163 31.77 -14.56 -4.27
N SER A 164 30.90 -15.54 -4.03
CA SER A 164 30.74 -16.68 -4.92
C SER A 164 29.32 -16.62 -5.43
N GLU A 165 29.13 -16.65 -6.76
CA GLU A 165 27.83 -16.92 -7.40
C GLU A 165 27.17 -18.21 -6.88
N ASP A 166 27.94 -19.05 -6.18
CA ASP A 166 27.51 -20.24 -5.45
C ASP A 166 27.12 -19.98 -3.99
N ALA A 167 26.78 -18.74 -3.60
CA ALA A 167 26.11 -18.46 -2.33
C ALA A 167 24.72 -19.08 -2.38
N ASN A 168 24.69 -20.40 -2.15
CA ASN A 168 23.51 -21.23 -2.04
C ASN A 168 22.52 -20.50 -1.12
N PRO A 169 21.37 -20.02 -1.59
CA PRO A 169 20.33 -19.51 -0.73
C PRO A 169 19.89 -20.71 0.10
N GLY A 170 20.48 -20.83 1.29
CA GLY A 170 20.49 -22.04 2.11
C GLY A 170 19.14 -22.73 2.05
N ASN A 171 19.17 -23.95 1.51
CA ASN A 171 18.11 -24.95 1.47
C ASN A 171 16.69 -24.40 1.68
N LEU A 172 16.03 -24.11 0.57
CA LEU A 172 14.58 -24.09 0.48
C LEU A 172 14.04 -25.53 0.52
N PHE A 173 14.15 -26.23 1.66
CA PHE A 173 13.32 -27.39 2.04
C PHE A 173 13.35 -27.58 3.55
#